data_AF-A0A950P9Y1-F1
#
_entry.id   AF-A0A950P9Y1-F1
#
_cell.length_a   1.000
_cell.length_b   1.000
_cell.length_c   1.000
_cell.angle_alpha   90.00
_cell.angle_beta   90.00
_cell.angle_gamma   90.00
#
_symmetry.space_group_name_H-M   'P 1'
#
loop_
_entity.id
_entity.type
_entity.pdbx_description
1 polymer ?
#
loop_
_entity_poly.entity_id
_entity_poly.type
_entity_poly.pdbx_seq_one_letter_code
_entity_poly.pdbx_strand_id
1 'polypeptide(L)'
;TNFTYNHIGHFADAGHAAAKGIFLGGVTRRFPALRFAFLEGGVGWGAQLFGDLLEHWERRNLKALENMRPDKLDRQKLMSLVEKYGYKEHAAALKERDGWPDPELHLTGGIDDLDDFGACKITKKQDWVDLYVTPYYFGCEADDRMNATAFLKLNPFDAQLNAIYSSDIGHFDVIDMREPLPEAYELVEDGYINEANFRDFVFTNAVRLWGTQNPDFFKGTRVEKEAAAVLQAAQQPVFADAAK
;
A
#
# COMPACT_ATOMS: atom_id res chain seq x y z
N THR A 1 -16.77 -27.18 -6.72
CA THR A 1 -16.06 -25.90 -6.90
C THR A 1 -17.08 -24.79 -6.99
N ASN A 2 -16.79 -23.59 -6.48
CA ASN A 2 -17.71 -22.44 -6.50
C ASN A 2 -17.00 -21.30 -7.24
N PHE A 3 -17.62 -20.78 -8.31
CA PHE A 3 -17.01 -19.74 -9.14
C PHE A 3 -16.77 -18.46 -8.34
N THR A 4 -17.78 -17.95 -7.63
CA THR A 4 -17.69 -16.73 -6.82
C THR A 4 -16.60 -16.84 -5.75
N TYR A 5 -16.48 -17.97 -5.07
CA TYR A 5 -15.39 -18.21 -4.10
C TYR A 5 -14.00 -18.11 -4.74
N ASN A 6 -13.85 -18.61 -5.98
CA ASN A 6 -12.58 -18.55 -6.69
C ASN A 6 -12.31 -17.16 -7.32
N HIS A 7 -13.37 -16.43 -7.66
CA HIS A 7 -13.29 -15.13 -8.33
C HIS A 7 -13.02 -13.98 -7.36
N ILE A 8 -13.72 -13.96 -6.21
CA ILE A 8 -13.53 -12.94 -5.18
C ILE A 8 -12.07 -12.98 -4.70
N GLY A 9 -11.39 -11.84 -4.83
CA GLY A 9 -9.99 -11.70 -4.42
C GLY A 9 -8.95 -12.18 -5.44
N HIS A 10 -9.35 -12.83 -6.54
CA HIS A 10 -8.41 -13.47 -7.47
C HIS A 10 -7.31 -12.52 -7.97
N PHE A 11 -7.69 -11.40 -8.58
CA PHE A 11 -6.73 -10.40 -9.09
C PHE A 11 -6.09 -9.58 -7.97
N ALA A 12 -6.86 -9.24 -6.93
CA ALA A 12 -6.35 -8.49 -5.78
C ALA A 12 -5.23 -9.26 -5.05
N ASP A 13 -5.38 -10.57 -4.81
CA ASP A 13 -4.39 -11.40 -4.13
C ASP A 13 -3.10 -11.53 -4.96
N ALA A 14 -3.24 -11.75 -6.27
CA ALA A 14 -2.11 -11.81 -7.19
C ALA A 14 -1.37 -10.46 -7.27
N GLY A 15 -2.12 -9.36 -7.42
CA GLY A 15 -1.60 -8.00 -7.41
C GLY A 15 -0.90 -7.64 -6.11
N HIS A 16 -1.50 -8.01 -4.97
CA HIS A 16 -0.95 -7.80 -3.64
C HIS A 16 0.38 -8.54 -3.43
N ALA A 17 0.48 -9.81 -3.86
CA ALA A 17 1.72 -10.56 -3.81
C ALA A 17 2.81 -9.93 -4.69
N ALA A 18 2.47 -9.53 -5.92
CA ALA A 18 3.40 -8.90 -6.84
C ALA A 18 3.88 -7.52 -6.32
N ALA A 19 2.97 -6.67 -5.87
CA ALA A 19 3.26 -5.33 -5.34
C ALA A 19 4.19 -5.39 -4.12
N LYS A 20 3.99 -6.35 -3.22
CA LYS A 20 4.90 -6.62 -2.10
C LYS A 20 6.30 -7.01 -2.56
N GLY A 21 6.39 -7.95 -3.50
CA GLY A 21 7.68 -8.39 -4.05
C GLY A 21 8.44 -7.26 -4.74
N ILE A 22 7.74 -6.42 -5.50
CA ILE A 22 8.30 -5.23 -6.16
C ILE A 22 8.83 -4.23 -5.12
N PHE A 23 8.05 -3.96 -4.07
CA PHE A 23 8.42 -3.00 -3.03
C PHE A 23 9.61 -3.49 -2.21
N LEU A 24 9.48 -4.65 -1.55
CA LEU A 24 10.51 -5.22 -0.68
C LEU A 24 11.78 -5.60 -1.45
N GLY A 25 11.65 -5.97 -2.73
CA GLY A 25 12.78 -6.19 -3.63
C GLY A 25 13.49 -4.89 -4.07
N GLY A 26 13.07 -3.73 -3.58
CA GLY A 26 13.64 -2.42 -3.90
C GLY A 26 13.55 -2.07 -5.39
N VAL A 27 12.57 -2.61 -6.13
CA VAL A 27 12.44 -2.39 -7.57
C VAL A 27 12.12 -0.93 -7.86
N THR A 28 11.18 -0.33 -7.14
CA THR A 28 10.81 1.09 -7.29
C THR A 28 11.95 2.02 -6.91
N ARG A 29 12.85 1.60 -6.01
CA ARG A 29 14.10 2.33 -5.71
C ARG A 29 15.10 2.27 -6.87
N ARG A 30 15.25 1.11 -7.51
CA ARG A 30 16.18 0.90 -8.63
C ARG A 30 15.69 1.51 -9.94
N PHE A 31 14.38 1.53 -10.14
CA PHE A 31 13.72 2.03 -11.34
C PHE A 31 12.67 3.09 -10.99
N PRO A 32 13.08 4.26 -10.46
CA PRO A 32 12.15 5.27 -9.92
C PRO A 32 11.24 5.93 -10.96
N ALA A 33 11.60 5.82 -12.25
CA ALA A 33 10.77 6.31 -13.34
C ALA A 33 9.66 5.31 -13.74
N LEU A 34 9.79 4.02 -13.40
CA LEU A 34 8.82 3.01 -13.82
C LEU A 34 7.50 3.16 -13.04
N ARG A 35 6.40 2.88 -13.72
CA ARG A 35 5.03 2.88 -13.19
C ARG A 35 4.46 1.47 -13.30
N PHE A 36 3.69 1.05 -12.30
CA PHE A 36 3.08 -0.26 -12.21
C PHE A 36 1.57 -0.08 -12.07
N ALA A 37 0.81 -0.69 -12.99
CA ALA A 37 -0.64 -0.73 -12.92
C ALA A 37 -1.09 -2.15 -12.57
N PHE A 38 -1.80 -2.30 -11.45
CA PHE A 38 -2.41 -3.55 -11.02
C PHE A 38 -3.90 -3.48 -11.36
N LEU A 39 -4.33 -4.25 -12.37
CA LEU A 39 -5.68 -4.16 -12.94
C LEU A 39 -6.64 -5.14 -12.26
N GLU A 40 -7.94 -4.84 -12.34
CA GLU A 40 -9.06 -5.72 -11.93
C GLU A 40 -9.06 -6.12 -10.45
N GLY A 41 -8.38 -5.34 -9.58
CA GLY A 41 -8.31 -5.62 -8.15
C GLY A 41 -8.89 -4.52 -7.26
N GLY A 42 -9.23 -3.35 -7.82
CA GLY A 42 -9.58 -2.18 -7.02
C GLY A 42 -8.39 -1.60 -6.25
N VAL A 43 -8.60 -0.47 -5.58
CA VAL A 43 -7.55 0.23 -4.80
C VAL A 43 -7.56 -0.13 -3.31
N GLY A 44 -8.64 -0.74 -2.80
CA GLY A 44 -8.82 -1.05 -1.38
C GLY A 44 -7.69 -1.89 -0.78
N TRP A 45 -7.29 -2.98 -1.44
CA TRP A 45 -6.14 -3.79 -1.00
C TRP A 45 -4.82 -3.02 -1.10
N GLY A 46 -4.70 -2.10 -2.06
CA GLY A 46 -3.54 -1.23 -2.23
C GLY A 46 -3.38 -0.23 -1.08
N ALA A 47 -4.50 0.31 -0.58
CA ALA A 47 -4.52 1.17 0.59
C ALA A 47 -4.15 0.39 1.86
N GLN A 48 -4.72 -0.79 2.06
CA GLN A 48 -4.38 -1.66 3.17
C GLN A 48 -2.88 -2.04 3.14
N LEU A 49 -2.38 -2.47 1.99
CA LEU A 49 -0.98 -2.86 1.82
C LEU A 49 -0.02 -1.70 2.13
N PHE A 50 -0.40 -0.46 1.80
CA PHE A 50 0.44 0.70 2.11
C PHE A 50 0.60 0.88 3.62
N GLY A 51 -0.51 0.79 4.36
CA GLY A 51 -0.50 0.79 5.82
C GLY A 51 0.34 -0.36 6.37
N ASP A 52 0.07 -1.57 5.91
CA ASP A 52 0.77 -2.78 6.35
C ASP A 52 2.29 -2.66 6.17
N LEU A 53 2.78 -2.23 5.00
CA LEU A 53 4.22 -2.09 4.76
C LEU A 53 4.86 -1.06 5.69
N LEU A 54 4.23 0.09 5.91
CA LEU A 54 4.75 1.12 6.80
C LEU A 54 4.81 0.63 8.25
N GLU A 55 3.71 0.06 8.72
CA GLU A 55 3.58 -0.46 10.07
C GLU A 55 4.57 -1.60 10.35
N HIS A 56 4.81 -2.47 9.37
CA HIS A 56 5.81 -3.51 9.50
C HIS A 56 7.22 -2.91 9.49
N TRP A 57 7.50 -1.94 8.63
CA TRP A 57 8.81 -1.26 8.62
C TRP A 57 9.13 -0.63 9.97
N GLU A 58 8.18 0.02 10.64
CA GLU A 58 8.37 0.61 11.98
C GLU A 58 8.80 -0.42 13.04
N ARG A 59 8.50 -1.70 12.83
CA ARG A 59 8.77 -2.80 13.77
C ARG A 59 9.89 -3.74 13.30
N ARG A 60 10.17 -3.79 12.00
CA ARG A 60 11.06 -4.78 11.34
C ARG A 60 12.25 -4.17 10.62
N ASN A 61 12.41 -2.84 10.60
CA ASN A 61 13.68 -2.25 10.15
C ASN A 61 14.81 -2.58 11.15
N LEU A 62 16.07 -2.51 10.70
CA LEU A 62 17.24 -2.89 11.49
C LEU A 62 17.30 -2.22 12.87
N LYS A 63 16.96 -0.93 12.97
CA LYS A 63 16.93 -0.19 14.24
C LYS A 63 15.79 -0.66 15.14
N ALA A 64 14.60 -0.91 14.58
CA ALA A 64 13.46 -1.40 15.35
C ALA A 64 13.70 -2.81 15.91
N LEU A 65 14.41 -3.67 15.18
CA LEU A 65 14.80 -5.01 15.63
C LEU A 65 15.69 -4.98 16.88
N GLU A 66 16.37 -3.86 17.17
CA GLU A 66 17.10 -3.71 18.44
C GLU A 66 16.22 -3.80 19.68
N ASN A 67 14.91 -3.50 19.56
CA ASN A 67 13.91 -3.65 20.62
C ASN A 67 13.46 -5.10 20.80
N MET A 68 13.66 -5.95 19.78
CA MET A 68 13.27 -7.35 19.77
C MET A 68 14.41 -8.29 20.16
N ARG A 69 15.57 -7.72 20.57
CA ARG A 69 16.73 -8.49 21.00
C ARG A 69 16.44 -9.25 22.30
N PRO A 70 16.39 -10.59 22.27
CA PRO A 70 16.01 -11.37 23.46
C PRO A 70 16.99 -11.20 24.63
N ASP A 71 18.26 -10.96 24.34
CA ASP A 71 19.30 -10.74 25.35
C ASP A 71 19.12 -9.45 26.15
N LYS A 72 18.28 -8.52 25.68
CA LYS A 72 17.90 -7.30 26.40
C LYS A 72 16.69 -7.48 27.32
N LEU A 73 16.08 -8.68 27.38
CA LEU A 73 14.92 -8.93 28.23
C LEU A 73 15.27 -8.82 29.72
N ASP A 74 14.57 -7.95 30.45
CA ASP A 74 14.64 -7.90 31.91
C ASP A 74 13.85 -9.08 32.52
N ARG A 75 14.57 -10.19 32.69
CA ARG A 75 14.02 -11.45 33.24
C ARG A 75 13.51 -11.30 34.67
N GLN A 76 14.17 -10.46 35.47
CA GLN A 76 13.75 -10.24 36.86
C GLN A 76 12.41 -9.49 36.89
N LYS A 77 12.28 -8.46 36.06
CA LYS A 77 11.04 -7.71 35.94
C LYS A 77 9.92 -8.60 35.40
N LEU A 78 10.19 -9.37 34.34
CA LEU A 78 9.21 -10.31 33.79
C LEU A 78 8.73 -11.30 34.86
N MET A 79 9.65 -11.95 35.59
CA MET A 79 9.30 -12.87 36.68
C MET A 79 8.40 -12.18 37.72
N SER A 80 8.76 -10.97 38.16
CA SER A 80 7.95 -10.22 39.15
C SER A 80 6.53 -9.92 38.67
N LEU A 81 6.35 -9.68 37.37
CA LEU A 81 5.03 -9.43 36.77
C LEU A 81 4.23 -10.72 36.68
N VAL A 82 4.85 -11.83 36.29
CA VAL A 82 4.20 -13.15 36.22
C VAL A 82 3.80 -13.64 37.61
N GLU A 83 4.63 -13.45 38.63
CA GLU A 83 4.27 -13.80 40.01
C GLU A 83 3.13 -12.95 40.57
N LYS A 84 3.06 -11.67 40.19
CA LYS A 84 2.04 -10.75 40.69
C LYS A 84 0.69 -10.88 39.97
N TYR A 85 0.71 -11.10 38.66
CA TYR A 85 -0.48 -11.00 37.81
C TYR A 85 -0.78 -12.27 37.00
N GLY A 86 0.16 -13.20 36.90
CA GLY A 86 0.04 -14.42 36.11
C GLY A 86 -0.49 -15.63 36.89
N TYR A 87 -0.58 -16.75 36.19
CA TYR A 87 -0.94 -18.05 36.75
C TYR A 87 0.29 -18.77 37.33
N LYS A 88 0.07 -19.62 38.35
CA LYS A 88 1.15 -20.33 39.05
C LYS A 88 1.97 -21.23 38.11
N GLU A 89 1.29 -21.81 37.13
CA GLU A 89 1.86 -22.68 36.10
C GLU A 89 2.85 -21.90 35.21
N HIS A 90 2.53 -20.64 34.87
CA HIS A 90 3.46 -19.79 34.10
C HIS A 90 4.68 -19.38 34.93
N ALA A 91 4.49 -19.07 36.23
CA ALA A 91 5.61 -18.78 37.12
C ALA A 91 6.53 -20.01 37.28
N ALA A 92 5.96 -21.21 37.40
CA ALA A 92 6.72 -22.45 37.49
C ALA A 92 7.51 -22.71 36.19
N ALA A 93 6.85 -22.65 35.03
CA ALA A 93 7.50 -22.85 33.74
C ALA A 93 8.62 -21.82 33.47
N LEU A 94 8.41 -20.56 33.85
CA LEU A 94 9.41 -19.51 33.70
C LEU A 94 10.61 -19.75 34.65
N LYS A 95 10.37 -20.24 35.87
CA LYS A 95 11.44 -20.60 36.83
C LYS A 95 12.28 -21.78 36.34
N GLU A 96 11.64 -22.80 35.78
CA GLU A 96 12.32 -23.94 35.16
C GLU A 96 13.28 -23.51 34.04
N ARG A 97 12.97 -22.39 33.38
CA ARG A 97 13.77 -21.81 32.28
C ARG A 97 14.65 -20.64 32.73
N ASP A 98 14.95 -20.51 34.02
CA ASP A 98 15.76 -19.39 34.57
C ASP A 98 15.24 -18.01 34.12
N GLY A 99 13.94 -17.78 34.15
CA GLY A 99 13.36 -16.50 33.75
C GLY A 99 13.19 -16.29 32.24
N TRP A 100 13.56 -17.26 31.40
CA TRP A 100 13.40 -17.18 29.94
C TRP A 100 12.03 -17.67 29.47
N PRO A 101 11.29 -16.86 28.67
CA PRO A 101 10.13 -17.37 27.96
C PRO A 101 10.50 -18.50 27.01
N ASP A 102 11.56 -18.29 26.24
CA ASP A 102 12.16 -19.25 25.33
C ASP A 102 13.69 -19.21 25.51
N PRO A 103 14.32 -20.30 26.01
CA PRO A 103 15.76 -20.35 26.20
C PRO A 103 16.53 -20.60 24.89
N GLU A 104 15.85 -21.04 23.82
CA GLU A 104 16.46 -21.29 22.53
C GLU A 104 16.47 -19.99 21.71
N LEU A 105 17.55 -19.20 21.84
CA LEU A 105 17.71 -17.90 21.18
C LEU A 105 17.91 -17.96 19.64
N HIS A 106 17.46 -19.04 18.98
CA HIS A 106 17.58 -19.26 17.53
C HIS A 106 16.44 -18.62 16.73
N LEU A 107 16.03 -17.41 17.10
CA LEU A 107 14.79 -16.79 16.62
C LEU A 107 14.90 -16.17 15.21
N THR A 108 16.10 -16.14 14.62
CA THR A 108 16.32 -15.58 13.27
C THR A 108 16.23 -16.62 12.17
N GLY A 109 16.13 -17.91 12.50
CA GLY A 109 16.13 -18.99 11.51
C GLY A 109 17.45 -19.13 10.72
N GLY A 110 18.56 -18.60 11.24
CA GLY A 110 19.88 -18.65 10.59
C GLY A 110 20.06 -17.62 9.48
N ILE A 111 19.20 -16.60 9.42
CA ILE A 111 19.31 -15.49 8.47
C ILE A 111 20.31 -14.45 9.01
N ASP A 112 21.31 -14.10 8.20
CA ASP A 112 22.32 -13.10 8.55
C ASP A 112 21.81 -11.66 8.37
N ASP A 113 21.10 -11.38 7.27
CA ASP A 113 20.51 -10.08 6.99
C ASP A 113 19.05 -10.04 7.43
N LEU A 114 18.80 -9.38 8.56
CA LEU A 114 17.47 -9.28 9.16
C LEU A 114 16.67 -8.08 8.66
N ASP A 115 17.26 -7.18 7.88
CA ASP A 115 16.58 -5.97 7.41
C ASP A 115 15.73 -6.28 6.17
N ASP A 116 14.50 -6.73 6.38
CA ASP A 116 13.53 -7.04 5.32
C ASP A 116 13.33 -5.90 4.30
N PHE A 117 13.62 -4.65 4.71
CA PHE A 117 13.43 -3.43 3.92
C PHE A 117 14.75 -2.83 3.41
N GLY A 118 15.89 -3.51 3.62
CA GLY A 118 17.21 -2.96 3.30
C GLY A 118 17.35 -2.53 1.83
N ALA A 119 16.71 -3.25 0.90
CA ALA A 119 16.69 -2.91 -0.52
C ALA A 119 15.94 -1.60 -0.84
N CYS A 120 14.95 -1.22 -0.01
CA CYS A 120 14.19 0.01 -0.17
C CYS A 120 15.01 1.25 0.22
N LYS A 121 15.99 1.10 1.12
CA LYS A 121 16.84 2.21 1.63
C LYS A 121 16.01 3.41 2.12
N ILE A 122 15.00 3.14 2.96
CA ILE A 122 14.07 4.16 3.46
C ILE A 122 14.75 4.94 4.59
N THR A 123 14.74 6.26 4.50
CA THR A 123 15.38 7.17 5.46
C THR A 123 14.45 8.29 5.96
N LYS A 124 13.39 8.60 5.21
CA LYS A 124 12.45 9.69 5.50
C LYS A 124 11.05 9.37 5.00
N LYS A 125 10.03 10.10 5.50
CA LYS A 125 8.62 9.97 5.08
C LYS A 125 8.46 10.05 3.56
N GLN A 126 9.15 10.97 2.91
CA GLN A 126 9.09 11.16 1.46
C GLN A 126 9.46 9.90 0.67
N ASP A 127 10.34 9.04 1.20
CA ASP A 127 10.70 7.79 0.51
C ASP A 127 9.48 6.88 0.32
N TRP A 128 8.51 6.89 1.23
CA TRP A 128 7.27 6.10 1.08
C TRP A 128 6.40 6.60 -0.06
N VAL A 129 6.29 7.92 -0.19
CA VAL A 129 5.55 8.55 -1.28
C VAL A 129 6.26 8.26 -2.61
N ASP A 130 7.58 8.36 -2.65
CA ASP A 130 8.36 8.12 -3.87
C ASP A 130 8.37 6.64 -4.29
N LEU A 131 8.40 5.71 -3.32
CA LEU A 131 8.56 4.27 -3.58
C LEU A 131 7.25 3.51 -3.71
N TYR A 132 6.14 4.02 -3.16
CA TYR A 132 4.84 3.36 -3.18
C TYR A 132 3.79 4.20 -3.90
N VAL A 133 3.51 5.40 -3.38
CA VAL A 133 2.41 6.24 -3.87
C VAL A 133 2.65 6.70 -5.31
N THR A 134 3.85 7.13 -5.65
CA THR A 134 4.19 7.64 -6.98
C THR A 134 4.15 6.57 -8.08
N PRO A 135 4.73 5.36 -7.89
CA PRO A 135 4.80 4.37 -8.96
C PRO A 135 3.59 3.45 -9.08
N TYR A 136 2.76 3.29 -8.04
CA TYR A 136 1.68 2.29 -8.06
C TYR A 136 0.33 2.89 -8.46
N TYR A 137 -0.33 2.21 -9.38
CA TYR A 137 -1.63 2.54 -9.93
C TYR A 137 -2.53 1.32 -9.80
N PHE A 138 -3.80 1.55 -9.46
CA PHE A 138 -4.75 0.49 -9.15
C PHE A 138 -5.95 0.65 -10.07
N GLY A 139 -6.16 -0.32 -10.96
CA GLY A 139 -7.31 -0.38 -11.84
C GLY A 139 -8.54 -0.75 -11.05
N CYS A 140 -9.55 0.11 -11.10
CA CYS A 140 -10.78 -0.07 -10.35
C CYS A 140 -12.00 -0.07 -11.26
N GLU A 141 -12.93 -0.95 -10.91
CA GLU A 141 -14.29 -0.95 -11.46
C GLU A 141 -15.00 0.35 -11.08
N ALA A 142 -16.02 0.68 -11.87
CA ALA A 142 -16.74 1.94 -11.78
C ALA A 142 -17.45 2.14 -10.44
N ASP A 143 -18.29 1.19 -10.08
CA ASP A 143 -19.24 1.22 -8.95
C ASP A 143 -18.62 0.74 -7.62
N ASP A 144 -17.34 0.36 -7.63
CA ASP A 144 -16.65 -0.08 -6.42
C ASP A 144 -16.52 1.08 -5.42
N ARG A 145 -17.30 1.01 -4.34
CA ARG A 145 -17.25 1.96 -3.23
C ARG A 145 -15.88 2.02 -2.55
N MET A 146 -15.07 0.97 -2.65
CA MET A 146 -13.71 0.95 -2.12
C MET A 146 -12.78 1.91 -2.86
N ASN A 147 -13.16 2.44 -4.03
CA ASN A 147 -12.45 3.53 -4.71
C ASN A 147 -12.25 4.74 -3.80
N ALA A 148 -13.18 5.00 -2.88
CA ALA A 148 -13.07 6.09 -1.90
C ALA A 148 -11.81 5.97 -1.03
N THR A 149 -11.35 4.75 -0.74
CA THR A 149 -10.16 4.53 0.10
C THR A 149 -8.89 5.11 -0.46
N ALA A 150 -8.79 5.33 -1.77
CA ALA A 150 -7.66 6.04 -2.37
C ALA A 150 -7.52 7.48 -1.87
N PHE A 151 -8.61 8.08 -1.39
CA PHE A 151 -8.70 9.51 -1.07
C PHE A 151 -8.94 9.82 0.41
N LEU A 152 -9.05 8.78 1.25
CA LEU A 152 -9.26 8.95 2.69
C LEU A 152 -7.98 9.39 3.40
N LYS A 153 -8.14 10.25 4.42
CA LYS A 153 -7.06 10.67 5.33
C LYS A 153 -6.46 9.55 6.17
N LEU A 154 -7.04 8.35 6.14
CA LEU A 154 -6.49 7.19 6.85
C LEU A 154 -5.20 6.68 6.19
N ASN A 155 -5.01 6.96 4.89
CA ASN A 155 -3.81 6.53 4.19
C ASN A 155 -2.58 7.18 4.84
N PRO A 156 -1.48 6.43 5.02
CA PRO A 156 -0.27 6.99 5.58
C PRO A 156 0.14 8.31 4.94
N PHE A 157 0.47 9.28 5.79
CA PHE A 157 0.85 10.64 5.39
C PHE A 157 -0.24 11.44 4.68
N ASP A 158 -1.51 11.09 4.89
CA ASP A 158 -2.67 11.64 4.15
C ASP A 158 -2.52 11.48 2.62
N ALA A 159 -1.74 10.48 2.18
CA ALA A 159 -1.43 10.31 0.78
C ALA A 159 -2.65 9.85 -0.02
N GLN A 160 -2.83 10.44 -1.20
CA GLN A 160 -3.82 9.99 -2.17
C GLN A 160 -3.18 8.96 -3.10
N LEU A 161 -3.83 7.80 -3.23
CA LEU A 161 -3.35 6.71 -4.09
C LEU A 161 -3.86 6.88 -5.51
N ASN A 162 -3.12 6.34 -6.48
CA ASN A 162 -3.50 6.45 -7.89
C ASN A 162 -4.54 5.38 -8.27
N ALA A 163 -5.77 5.53 -7.80
CA ALA A 163 -6.91 4.80 -8.38
C ALA A 163 -7.11 5.28 -9.82
N ILE A 164 -7.29 4.35 -10.75
CA ILE A 164 -7.61 4.64 -12.15
C ILE A 164 -8.90 3.92 -12.53
N TYR A 165 -9.81 4.66 -13.15
CA TYR A 165 -11.04 4.12 -13.70
C TYR A 165 -10.75 3.11 -14.82
N SER A 166 -11.41 1.96 -14.75
CA SER A 166 -11.49 0.97 -15.82
C SER A 166 -12.95 0.56 -16.00
N SER A 167 -13.42 0.53 -17.24
CA SER A 167 -14.83 0.25 -17.53
C SER A 167 -15.14 -1.24 -17.65
N ASP A 168 -14.12 -2.10 -17.75
CA ASP A 168 -14.19 -3.54 -17.98
C ASP A 168 -15.27 -4.02 -18.98
N ILE A 169 -15.44 -3.26 -20.08
CA ILE A 169 -16.49 -3.53 -21.06
C ILE A 169 -16.23 -4.87 -21.74
N GLY A 170 -17.24 -5.75 -21.69
CA GLY A 170 -17.16 -7.11 -22.20
C GLY A 170 -17.05 -8.16 -21.09
N HIS A 171 -16.90 -7.74 -19.84
CA HIS A 171 -16.98 -8.60 -18.67
C HIS A 171 -18.44 -8.82 -18.19
N PHE A 172 -18.64 -9.75 -17.26
CA PHE A 172 -19.98 -10.28 -16.94
C PHE A 172 -20.86 -9.33 -16.10
N ASP A 173 -20.24 -8.38 -15.42
CA ASP A 173 -20.82 -7.36 -14.55
C ASP A 173 -21.24 -6.10 -15.32
N VAL A 174 -20.72 -5.89 -16.53
CA VAL A 174 -21.10 -4.76 -17.40
C VAL A 174 -22.19 -5.17 -18.39
N ILE A 175 -23.45 -4.99 -17.97
CA ILE A 175 -24.62 -5.34 -18.79
C ILE A 175 -24.86 -4.32 -19.92
N ASP A 176 -24.61 -3.04 -19.65
CA ASP A 176 -24.78 -1.94 -20.62
C ASP A 176 -23.52 -1.07 -20.63
N MET A 177 -22.88 -0.97 -21.79
CA MET A 177 -21.61 -0.21 -21.95
C MET A 177 -21.74 1.29 -21.68
N ARG A 178 -22.96 1.82 -21.51
CA ARG A 178 -23.23 3.23 -21.25
C ARG A 178 -23.19 3.60 -19.77
N GLU A 179 -23.35 2.62 -18.88
CA GLU A 179 -23.52 2.81 -17.44
C GLU A 179 -22.22 2.96 -16.63
N PRO A 180 -21.06 2.35 -16.98
CA PRO A 180 -19.90 2.39 -16.09
C PRO A 180 -19.42 3.80 -15.71
N LEU A 181 -19.41 4.77 -16.63
CA LEU A 181 -19.00 6.12 -16.27
C LEU A 181 -20.04 6.86 -15.41
N PRO A 182 -21.35 6.83 -15.72
CA PRO A 182 -22.41 7.26 -14.82
C PRO A 182 -22.31 6.63 -13.42
N GLU A 183 -22.18 5.31 -13.32
CA GLU A 183 -22.09 4.58 -12.05
C GLU A 183 -20.88 5.03 -11.22
N ALA A 184 -19.73 5.26 -11.87
CA ALA A 184 -18.56 5.82 -11.20
C ALA A 184 -18.83 7.22 -10.57
N TYR A 185 -19.72 8.02 -11.17
CA TYR A 185 -20.07 9.34 -10.64
C TYR A 185 -20.99 9.26 -9.42
N GLU A 186 -21.70 8.15 -9.20
CA GLU A 186 -22.52 7.94 -8.01
C GLU A 186 -21.69 8.02 -6.72
N LEU A 187 -20.39 7.70 -6.76
CA LEU A 187 -19.49 7.91 -5.62
C LEU A 187 -19.40 9.37 -5.18
N VAL A 188 -19.60 10.32 -6.10
CA VAL A 188 -19.69 11.75 -5.81
C VAL A 188 -21.08 12.08 -5.27
N GLU A 189 -22.14 11.58 -5.91
CA GLU A 189 -23.53 11.85 -5.53
C GLU A 189 -23.86 11.33 -4.13
N ASP A 190 -23.35 10.15 -3.78
CA ASP A 190 -23.47 9.52 -2.46
C ASP A 190 -22.52 10.14 -1.42
N GLY A 191 -21.61 11.04 -1.83
CA GLY A 191 -20.70 11.75 -0.94
C GLY A 191 -19.51 10.93 -0.42
N TYR A 192 -19.15 9.83 -1.08
CA TYR A 192 -17.97 9.04 -0.75
C TYR A 192 -16.67 9.73 -1.18
N ILE A 193 -16.70 10.41 -2.33
CA ILE A 193 -15.59 11.22 -2.85
C ILE A 193 -16.11 12.59 -3.31
N ASN A 194 -15.22 13.56 -3.50
CA ASN A 194 -15.58 14.85 -4.08
C ASN A 194 -15.24 14.91 -5.60
N GLU A 195 -15.70 15.96 -6.28
CA GLU A 195 -15.45 16.16 -7.73
C GLU A 195 -13.96 16.19 -8.10
N ALA A 196 -13.08 16.69 -7.23
CA ALA A 196 -11.65 16.70 -7.48
C ALA A 196 -11.06 15.28 -7.44
N ASN A 197 -11.47 14.47 -6.45
CA ASN A 197 -11.12 13.06 -6.38
C ASN A 197 -11.66 12.27 -7.58
N PHE A 198 -12.89 12.55 -8.00
CA PHE A 198 -13.46 11.94 -9.20
C PHE A 198 -12.64 12.29 -10.44
N ARG A 199 -12.25 13.56 -10.63
CA ARG A 199 -11.34 13.97 -11.71
C ARG A 199 -10.02 13.20 -11.66
N ASP A 200 -9.45 12.99 -10.47
CA ASP A 200 -8.22 12.22 -10.35
C ASP A 200 -8.40 10.76 -10.74
N PHE A 201 -9.51 10.15 -10.30
CA PHE A 201 -9.89 8.78 -10.60
C PHE A 201 -10.12 8.52 -12.10
N VAL A 202 -10.92 9.35 -12.77
CA VAL A 202 -11.31 9.11 -14.17
C VAL A 202 -10.37 9.73 -15.19
N PHE A 203 -9.45 10.61 -14.77
CA PHE A 203 -8.60 11.36 -15.71
C PHE A 203 -7.16 11.57 -15.23
N THR A 204 -6.92 12.29 -14.12
CA THR A 204 -5.55 12.75 -13.77
C THR A 204 -4.58 11.60 -13.62
N ASN A 205 -4.98 10.54 -12.91
CA ASN A 205 -4.10 9.43 -12.60
C ASN A 205 -3.77 8.62 -13.86
N ALA A 206 -4.74 8.41 -14.75
CA ALA A 206 -4.49 7.78 -16.05
C ALA A 206 -3.52 8.63 -16.92
N VAL A 207 -3.69 9.96 -16.92
CA VAL A 207 -2.76 10.86 -17.61
C VAL A 207 -1.34 10.74 -17.06
N ARG A 208 -1.18 10.72 -15.72
CA ARG A 208 0.13 10.54 -15.08
C ARG A 208 0.75 9.18 -15.42
N LEU A 209 -0.03 8.10 -15.38
CA LEU A 209 0.43 6.75 -15.69
C LEU A 209 1.04 6.68 -17.10
N TRP A 210 0.26 7.03 -18.11
CA TRP A 210 0.66 6.88 -19.51
C TRP A 210 1.60 8.00 -19.96
N GLY A 211 1.31 9.23 -19.57
CA GLY A 211 2.03 10.44 -19.99
C GLY A 211 3.41 10.59 -19.36
N THR A 212 3.65 10.03 -18.18
CA THR A 212 5.00 10.01 -17.59
C THR A 212 5.93 9.08 -18.39
N GLN A 213 5.40 7.95 -18.87
CA GLN A 213 6.18 6.98 -19.65
C GLN A 213 6.36 7.44 -21.10
N ASN A 214 5.33 8.09 -21.66
CA ASN A 214 5.35 8.65 -23.01
C ASN A 214 4.65 10.02 -23.02
N PRO A 215 5.40 11.14 -23.02
CA PRO A 215 4.83 12.48 -23.03
C PRO A 215 3.91 12.80 -24.21
N ASP A 216 4.09 12.10 -25.34
CA ASP A 216 3.26 12.26 -26.54
C ASP A 216 2.01 11.36 -26.54
N PHE A 217 1.75 10.56 -25.49
CA PHE A 217 0.68 9.56 -25.46
C PHE A 217 -0.71 10.14 -25.80
N PHE A 218 -1.00 11.38 -25.37
CA PHE A 218 -2.29 12.04 -25.58
C PHE A 218 -2.29 13.01 -26.77
N LYS A 219 -1.21 13.07 -27.55
CA LYS A 219 -1.11 13.98 -28.70
C LYS A 219 -2.11 13.61 -29.79
N GLY A 220 -2.79 14.61 -30.34
CA GLY A 220 -3.86 14.45 -31.34
C GLY A 220 -5.20 13.98 -30.76
N THR A 221 -5.30 13.77 -29.45
CA THR A 221 -6.56 13.39 -28.79
C THR A 221 -7.39 14.62 -28.42
N ARG A 222 -8.68 14.43 -28.14
CA ARG A 222 -9.56 15.51 -27.67
C ARG A 222 -9.15 16.12 -26.32
N VAL A 223 -8.31 15.43 -25.57
CA VAL A 223 -7.86 15.82 -24.22
C VAL A 223 -6.38 16.21 -24.18
N GLU A 224 -5.74 16.40 -25.34
CA GLU A 224 -4.31 16.71 -25.44
C GLU A 224 -3.92 17.90 -24.55
N LYS A 225 -4.70 18.99 -24.61
CA LYS A 225 -4.45 20.22 -23.87
C LYS A 225 -4.54 20.00 -22.35
N GLU A 226 -5.58 19.31 -21.91
CA GLU A 226 -5.84 19.01 -20.50
C GLU A 226 -4.81 18.03 -19.95
N ALA A 227 -4.42 17.02 -20.74
CA ALA A 227 -3.39 16.06 -20.37
C ALA A 227 -2.01 16.74 -20.26
N ALA A 228 -1.66 17.60 -21.21
CA ALA A 228 -0.42 18.39 -21.16
C ALA A 228 -0.36 19.27 -19.89
N ALA A 229 -1.48 19.89 -19.51
CA ALA A 229 -1.56 20.69 -18.28
C ALA A 229 -1.32 19.83 -17.02
N VAL A 230 -1.87 18.61 -16.95
CA VAL A 230 -1.63 17.68 -15.84
C VAL A 230 -0.15 17.29 -15.76
N LEU A 231 0.48 16.96 -16.90
CA LEU A 231 1.89 16.55 -16.93
C LEU A 231 2.84 17.71 -16.57
N GLN A 232 2.54 18.93 -16.99
CA GLN A 232 3.29 20.12 -16.58
C GLN A 232 3.19 20.38 -15.08
N ALA A 233 1.99 20.23 -14.50
CA ALA A 233 1.80 20.38 -13.05
C ALA A 233 2.54 19.29 -12.25
N ALA A 234 2.57 18.06 -12.75
CA ALA A 234 3.27 16.95 -12.10
C ALA A 234 4.81 17.08 -12.11
N GLN A 235 5.38 17.84 -13.05
CA GLN A 235 6.82 18.11 -13.12
C GLN A 235 7.27 19.22 -12.16
N GLN A 236 6.35 20.00 -11.60
CA GLN A 236 6.67 20.95 -10.54
C GLN A 236 6.72 20.22 -9.20
N PRO A 237 7.84 20.25 -8.47
CA PRO A 237 7.89 19.64 -7.14
C PRO A 237 6.89 20.36 -6.23
N VAL A 238 5.90 19.61 -5.74
CA VAL A 238 5.01 20.07 -4.66
C VAL A 238 5.85 20.08 -3.38
N PHE A 239 6.61 21.16 -3.18
CA PHE A 239 7.17 21.47 -1.87
C PHE A 239 6.02 21.95 -0.98
N ALA A 240 5.23 21.03 -0.47
CA ALA A 240 4.45 21.29 0.72
C ALA A 240 5.38 21.05 1.92
N ASP A 241 5.72 22.12 2.63
CA ASP A 241 6.39 22.09 3.93
C ASP A 241 5.60 21.17 4.90
N ALA A 242 5.94 19.89 4.92
CA ALA A 242 5.55 18.96 5.98
C ALA A 242 6.68 18.88 7.02
N ALA A 243 7.11 20.05 7.49
CA ALA A 243 7.86 20.18 8.72
C ALA A 243 6.92 20.66 9.82
N LYS A 244 6.24 19.71 10.46
CA LYS A 244 5.79 19.76 11.86
C LYS A 244 5.50 18.35 12.34
#